data_AF-A0A4U1IEH1-F1
#
_entry.id   AF-A0A4U1IEH1-F1
#
_cell.length_a   1.000
_cell.length_b   1.000
_cell.length_c   1.000
_cell.angle_alpha   90.00
_cell.angle_beta   90.00
_cell.angle_gamma   90.00
#
_symmetry.space_group_name_H-M   'P 1'
#
loop_
_entity.id
_entity.type
_entity.pdbx_description
1 polymer ?
#
loop_
_entity_poly.entity_id
_entity_poly.type
_entity_poly.pdbx_seq_one_letter_code
_entity_poly.pdbx_strand_id
1 'polypeptide(L)'
;MTAHAEAPAALPFPLERSDEIGWTDELLLRLVSTTIRRHNEAADEAGPAAATGLTEAGRGKAILRGGALFSALAGAGAGLVSTGGALFTAGTQGVGALVALPATALGAALDAALRLVTQTYTGCRLAGCVGVRFDPDDPADVWALFKLVQGAEHAPEEHEHPGAALARLARTDLEGATQGLAARLFGGSLARSFIPFVGIVASSVTNYLATRRLGQTVLRYVRYRAAFDRVLSDERLLPVKDRLFEGLWFLFEADGWLRPEETALLFTFLRGCETDISIGLDERLADPIGWCSRLGDVPAPARAPFYHALEIGATVDERASLRERKLLARAAEALSVRFDEARLERMIREMHTRGMLSPELSAEGLTQWEARGRKAA
;
A
#
# COMPACT_ATOMS: atom_id res chain seq x y z
N MET A 1 -8.09 -45.73 -13.69
CA MET A 1 -8.27 -44.68 -12.66
C MET A 1 -7.40 -43.50 -13.05
N THR A 2 -7.97 -42.60 -13.83
CA THR A 2 -7.33 -41.36 -14.29
C THR A 2 -7.58 -40.29 -13.24
N ALA A 3 -6.50 -39.77 -12.63
CA ALA A 3 -6.55 -38.65 -11.72
C ALA A 3 -6.95 -37.39 -12.50
N HIS A 4 -8.11 -36.84 -12.16
CA HIS A 4 -8.47 -35.48 -12.56
C HIS A 4 -7.60 -34.53 -11.78
N ALA A 5 -6.75 -33.77 -12.48
CA ALA A 5 -6.10 -32.60 -11.94
C ALA A 5 -7.20 -31.59 -11.58
N GLU A 6 -7.31 -31.26 -10.28
CA GLU A 6 -8.10 -30.14 -9.82
C GLU A 6 -7.58 -28.86 -10.49
N ALA A 7 -8.49 -28.16 -11.18
CA ALA A 7 -8.22 -26.84 -11.71
C ALA A 7 -7.87 -25.90 -10.53
N PRO A 8 -6.94 -24.95 -10.73
CA PRO A 8 -6.60 -23.99 -9.69
C PRO A 8 -7.87 -23.26 -9.24
N ALA A 9 -8.07 -23.21 -7.91
CA ALA A 9 -9.18 -22.53 -7.29
C ALA A 9 -9.33 -21.13 -7.89
N ALA A 10 -10.51 -20.86 -8.45
CA ALA A 10 -10.86 -19.55 -8.96
C ALA A 10 -10.66 -18.52 -7.83
N LEU A 11 -10.10 -17.36 -8.19
CA LEU A 11 -9.95 -16.22 -7.29
C LEU A 11 -11.27 -16.03 -6.48
N PRO A 12 -11.21 -15.81 -5.16
CA PRO A 12 -12.41 -15.70 -4.33
C PRO A 12 -13.23 -14.43 -4.59
N PHE A 13 -12.87 -13.67 -5.63
CA PHE A 13 -13.74 -12.74 -6.31
C PHE A 13 -13.87 -13.29 -7.73
N PRO A 14 -15.08 -13.62 -8.22
CA PRO A 14 -15.25 -13.43 -9.64
C PRO A 14 -14.87 -11.97 -9.86
N LEU A 15 -13.83 -11.71 -10.67
CA LEU A 15 -13.96 -10.57 -11.57
C LEU A 15 -15.20 -10.94 -12.39
N GLU A 16 -16.39 -10.72 -11.81
CA GLU A 16 -17.58 -10.60 -12.62
C GLU A 16 -17.16 -9.63 -13.68
N ARG A 17 -17.46 -10.02 -14.91
CA ARG A 17 -17.08 -9.32 -16.12
C ARG A 17 -17.79 -7.97 -16.06
N SER A 18 -17.30 -7.05 -15.24
CA SER A 18 -17.72 -5.68 -15.18
C SER A 18 -17.31 -5.18 -16.55
N ASP A 19 -18.29 -4.87 -17.38
CA ASP A 19 -18.08 -4.33 -18.72
C ASP A 19 -17.36 -2.94 -18.69
N GLU A 20 -16.83 -2.53 -17.53
CA GLU A 20 -16.28 -1.20 -17.22
C GLU A 20 -14.79 -1.19 -16.78
N ILE A 21 -14.12 -2.34 -16.55
CA ILE A 21 -12.65 -2.35 -16.38
C ILE A 21 -12.00 -2.18 -17.76
N GLY A 22 -11.25 -1.10 -17.95
CA GLY A 22 -10.45 -0.92 -19.15
C GLY A 22 -9.46 -2.07 -19.33
N TRP A 23 -9.41 -2.66 -20.52
CA TRP A 23 -8.52 -3.78 -20.87
C TRP A 23 -7.03 -3.53 -20.50
N THR A 24 -6.61 -2.26 -20.45
CA THR A 24 -5.26 -1.86 -20.02
C THR A 24 -5.00 -2.12 -18.54
N ASP A 25 -5.98 -1.87 -17.68
CA ASP A 25 -5.81 -1.97 -16.23
C ASP A 25 -5.79 -3.44 -15.80
N GLU A 26 -6.61 -4.27 -16.45
CA GLU A 26 -6.55 -5.72 -16.29
C GLU A 26 -5.17 -6.27 -16.68
N LEU A 27 -4.58 -5.79 -17.79
CA LEU A 27 -3.23 -6.18 -18.18
C LEU A 27 -2.18 -5.76 -17.15
N LEU A 28 -2.28 -4.55 -16.60
CA LEU A 28 -1.33 -4.06 -15.60
C LEU A 28 -1.44 -4.85 -14.29
N LEU A 29 -2.65 -5.15 -13.82
CA LEU A 29 -2.85 -5.95 -12.60
C LEU A 29 -2.37 -7.39 -12.79
N ARG A 30 -2.64 -7.99 -13.95
CA ARG A 30 -2.08 -9.31 -14.32
C ARG A 30 -0.55 -9.28 -14.35
N LEU A 31 0.06 -8.19 -14.83
CA LEU A 31 1.52 -8.03 -14.84
C LEU A 31 2.09 -7.94 -13.41
N VAL A 32 1.42 -7.22 -12.50
CA VAL A 32 1.79 -7.15 -11.08
C VAL A 32 1.68 -8.52 -10.43
N SER A 33 0.52 -9.19 -10.53
CA SER A 33 0.29 -10.54 -9.97
C SER A 33 1.31 -11.55 -10.50
N THR A 34 1.58 -11.57 -11.80
CA THR A 34 2.60 -12.44 -12.41
C THR A 34 4.01 -12.16 -11.85
N THR A 35 4.33 -10.88 -11.62
CA THR A 35 5.64 -10.48 -11.07
C THR A 35 5.78 -10.91 -9.61
N ILE A 36 4.72 -10.74 -8.80
CA ILE A 36 4.67 -11.23 -7.42
C ILE A 36 4.86 -12.75 -7.40
N ARG A 37 4.13 -13.48 -8.24
CA ARG A 37 4.22 -14.95 -8.33
C ARG A 37 5.64 -15.42 -8.65
N ARG A 38 6.24 -14.88 -9.72
CA ARG A 38 7.63 -15.19 -10.09
C ARG A 38 8.63 -14.87 -8.99
N HIS A 39 8.41 -13.78 -8.25
CA HIS A 39 9.27 -13.43 -7.12
C HIS A 39 9.15 -14.46 -5.98
N ASN A 40 7.92 -14.86 -5.63
CA ASN A 40 7.67 -15.82 -4.56
C ASN A 40 8.28 -17.19 -4.88
N GLU A 41 8.09 -17.69 -6.11
CA GLU A 41 8.70 -18.93 -6.61
C GLU A 41 10.23 -18.90 -6.48
N ALA A 42 10.87 -17.83 -6.96
CA ALA A 42 12.33 -17.68 -6.88
C ALA A 42 12.86 -17.49 -5.44
N ALA A 43 12.06 -16.93 -4.54
CA ALA A 43 12.43 -16.73 -3.15
C ALA A 43 12.37 -18.03 -2.33
N ASP A 44 11.44 -18.93 -2.66
CA ASP A 44 11.34 -20.25 -2.03
C ASP A 44 12.54 -21.15 -2.38
N GLU A 45 13.11 -20.99 -3.57
CA GLU A 45 14.34 -21.68 -3.99
C GLU A 45 15.60 -21.16 -3.27
N ALA A 46 15.59 -19.93 -2.76
CA ALA A 46 16.78 -19.26 -2.22
C ALA A 46 17.01 -19.49 -0.70
N GLY A 47 16.05 -20.04 0.04
CA GLY A 47 16.16 -20.28 1.49
C GLY A 47 16.22 -18.98 2.34
N PRO A 48 15.86 -19.03 3.64
CA PRO A 48 15.63 -17.81 4.42
C PRO A 48 16.92 -17.00 4.61
N ALA A 49 16.85 -15.73 4.20
CA ALA A 49 17.87 -14.70 4.30
C ALA A 49 18.20 -14.27 5.75
N ALA A 50 18.35 -15.22 6.68
CA ALA A 50 18.57 -14.98 8.10
C ALA A 50 20.05 -14.73 8.48
N ALA A 51 21.01 -14.84 7.55
CA ALA A 51 22.42 -15.03 7.92
C ALA A 51 23.40 -13.84 7.73
N THR A 52 22.96 -12.57 7.70
CA THR A 52 23.89 -11.46 7.35
C THR A 52 24.16 -10.39 8.41
N GLY A 53 23.57 -10.43 9.61
CA GLY A 53 23.89 -9.47 10.69
C GLY A 53 23.60 -7.98 10.41
N LEU A 54 23.14 -7.64 9.20
CA LEU A 54 22.69 -6.31 8.80
C LEU A 54 21.28 -6.07 9.33
N THR A 55 21.06 -4.91 9.95
CA THR A 55 19.73 -4.44 10.35
C THR A 55 18.81 -4.34 9.14
N GLU A 56 17.50 -4.55 9.33
CA GLU A 56 16.45 -4.41 8.29
C GLU A 56 16.61 -3.10 7.50
N ALA A 57 16.86 -2.00 8.22
CA ALA A 57 17.11 -0.68 7.66
C ALA A 57 18.32 -0.63 6.69
N GLY A 58 19.35 -1.46 6.93
CA GLY A 58 20.51 -1.59 6.05
C GLY A 58 20.20 -2.36 4.77
N ARG A 59 19.46 -3.47 4.86
CA ARG A 59 19.03 -4.26 3.69
C ARG A 59 18.06 -3.50 2.81
N GLY A 60 17.07 -2.83 3.41
CA GLY A 60 16.11 -2.01 2.68
C GLY A 60 16.79 -0.91 1.86
N LYS A 61 17.79 -0.22 2.44
CA LYS A 61 18.58 0.79 1.72
C LYS A 61 19.37 0.22 0.54
N ALA A 62 19.91 -0.99 0.65
CA ALA A 62 20.66 -1.63 -0.43
C ALA A 62 19.72 -2.05 -1.58
N ILE A 63 18.56 -2.63 -1.27
CA ILE A 63 17.53 -3.00 -2.25
C ILE A 63 17.02 -1.75 -2.98
N LEU A 64 16.72 -0.68 -2.23
CA LEU A 64 16.32 0.62 -2.77
C LEU A 64 17.35 1.19 -3.76
N ARG A 65 18.64 1.14 -3.42
CA ARG A 65 19.71 1.62 -4.31
C ARG A 65 19.81 0.78 -5.58
N GLY A 66 19.71 -0.55 -5.46
CA GLY A 66 19.75 -1.46 -6.61
C GLY A 66 18.56 -1.26 -7.56
N GLY A 67 17.34 -1.19 -7.01
CA GLY A 67 16.12 -0.93 -7.79
C GLY A 67 16.16 0.44 -8.47
N ALA A 68 16.56 1.49 -7.74
CA ALA A 68 16.67 2.83 -8.32
C ALA A 68 17.73 2.93 -9.42
N LEU A 69 18.85 2.20 -9.30
CA LEU A 69 19.86 2.13 -10.34
C LEU A 69 19.34 1.41 -11.59
N PHE A 70 18.62 0.29 -11.41
CA PHE A 70 18.02 -0.44 -12.54
C PHE A 70 16.97 0.39 -13.26
N SER A 71 16.07 1.05 -12.52
CA SER A 71 15.07 1.95 -13.11
C SER A 71 15.70 3.13 -13.88
N ALA A 72 16.82 3.67 -13.38
CA ALA A 72 17.56 4.70 -14.11
C ALA A 72 18.16 4.17 -15.43
N LEU A 73 18.74 2.96 -15.42
CA LEU A 73 19.28 2.31 -16.63
C LEU A 73 18.19 1.98 -17.65
N ALA A 74 17.04 1.46 -17.20
CA ALA A 74 15.89 1.18 -18.06
C ALA A 74 15.37 2.46 -18.74
N GLY A 75 15.21 3.55 -17.97
CA GLY A 75 14.77 4.84 -18.50
C GLY A 75 15.74 5.45 -19.51
N ALA A 76 17.06 5.26 -19.32
CA ALA A 76 18.06 5.68 -20.29
C ALA A 76 17.93 4.92 -21.62
N GLY A 77 17.65 3.61 -21.57
CA GLY A 77 17.40 2.78 -22.76
C GLY A 77 16.16 3.22 -23.55
N ALA A 78 15.06 3.50 -22.87
CA ALA A 78 13.82 3.99 -23.50
C ALA A 78 14.02 5.37 -24.17
N GLY A 79 14.77 6.28 -23.54
CA GLY A 79 15.07 7.60 -24.09
C GLY A 79 15.91 7.57 -25.37
N LEU A 80 16.78 6.57 -25.53
CA LEU A 80 17.54 6.37 -26.77
C LEU A 80 16.63 5.97 -27.94
N VAL A 81 15.62 5.13 -27.70
CA VAL A 81 14.66 4.70 -28.72
C VAL A 81 13.77 5.86 -29.17
N SER A 82 13.28 6.70 -28.24
CA SER A 82 12.43 7.84 -28.61
C SER A 82 13.21 8.92 -29.37
N THR A 83 14.47 9.18 -28.99
CA THR A 83 15.34 10.15 -29.67
C THR A 83 15.68 9.68 -31.09
N GLY A 84 15.91 8.38 -31.29
CA GLY A 84 16.07 7.79 -32.63
C GLY A 84 14.84 7.97 -33.53
N GLY A 85 13.64 7.81 -32.97
CA GLY A 85 12.37 8.03 -33.70
C GLY A 85 12.18 9.48 -34.15
N ALA A 86 12.47 10.46 -33.27
CA ALA A 86 12.37 11.88 -33.60
C ALA A 86 13.34 12.30 -34.73
N LEU A 87 14.58 11.79 -34.70
CA LEU A 87 15.56 12.02 -35.75
C LEU A 87 15.13 11.40 -37.10
N PHE A 88 14.51 10.23 -37.06
CA PHE A 88 13.98 9.56 -38.26
C PHE A 88 12.79 10.33 -38.88
N THR A 89 11.89 10.87 -38.06
CA THR A 89 10.79 11.71 -38.55
C THR A 89 11.28 13.03 -39.15
N ALA A 90 12.29 13.66 -38.54
CA ALA A 90 12.91 14.87 -39.07
C ALA A 90 13.56 14.64 -40.45
N GLY A 91 14.19 13.47 -40.66
CA GLY A 91 14.84 13.11 -41.93
C GLY A 91 13.91 12.75 -43.08
N THR A 92 12.62 12.53 -42.82
CA THR A 92 11.65 11.99 -43.81
C THR A 92 10.54 12.97 -44.21
N GLN A 93 10.72 14.28 -43.91
CA GLN A 93 9.74 15.33 -44.20
C GLN A 93 8.31 14.99 -43.71
N GLY A 94 8.20 14.28 -42.59
CA GLY A 94 6.92 13.95 -41.96
C GLY A 94 6.31 12.59 -42.35
N VAL A 95 6.77 11.91 -43.42
CA VAL A 95 6.27 10.56 -43.76
C VAL A 95 6.66 9.54 -42.68
N GLY A 96 7.84 9.70 -42.08
CA GLY A 96 8.27 8.88 -40.95
C GLY A 96 7.44 9.05 -39.69
N ALA A 97 6.56 10.07 -39.59
CA ALA A 97 5.67 10.24 -38.44
C ALA A 97 4.66 9.09 -38.33
N LEU A 98 4.23 8.51 -39.47
CA LEU A 98 3.28 7.40 -39.49
C LEU A 98 3.83 6.12 -38.86
N VAL A 99 5.15 5.92 -38.91
CA VAL A 99 5.84 4.78 -38.29
C VAL A 99 6.37 5.15 -36.90
N ALA A 100 6.85 6.39 -36.74
CA ALA A 100 7.42 6.85 -35.49
C ALA A 100 6.37 6.99 -34.38
N LEU A 101 5.13 7.41 -34.67
CA LEU A 101 4.09 7.55 -33.66
C LEU A 101 3.74 6.20 -33.00
N PRO A 102 3.40 5.12 -33.75
CA PRO A 102 3.19 3.80 -33.16
C PRO A 102 4.43 3.26 -32.43
N ALA A 103 5.62 3.43 -33.01
CA ALA A 103 6.86 2.98 -32.38
C ALA A 103 7.15 3.70 -31.05
N THR A 104 6.86 5.00 -30.98
CA THR A 104 7.00 5.80 -29.76
C THR A 104 5.98 5.38 -28.71
N ALA A 105 4.73 5.15 -29.11
CA ALA A 105 3.68 4.66 -28.21
C ALA A 105 4.01 3.28 -27.63
N LEU A 106 4.49 2.35 -28.46
CA LEU A 106 4.96 1.03 -28.03
C LEU A 106 6.18 1.13 -27.10
N GLY A 107 7.14 2.00 -27.41
CA GLY A 107 8.30 2.24 -26.56
C GLY A 107 7.92 2.79 -25.18
N ALA A 108 6.98 3.73 -25.13
CA ALA A 108 6.45 4.28 -23.87
C ALA A 108 5.70 3.22 -23.06
N ALA A 109 4.86 2.40 -23.71
CA ALA A 109 4.15 1.30 -23.06
C ALA A 109 5.12 0.26 -22.48
N LEU A 110 6.18 -0.08 -23.21
CA LEU A 110 7.22 -1.01 -22.75
C LEU A 110 7.99 -0.43 -21.55
N ASP A 111 8.37 0.85 -21.59
CA ASP A 111 9.04 1.52 -20.45
C ASP A 111 8.15 1.52 -19.20
N ALA A 112 6.86 1.87 -19.34
CA ALA A 112 5.90 1.82 -18.24
C ALA A 112 5.75 0.40 -17.64
N ALA A 113 5.64 -0.62 -18.49
CA ALA A 113 5.56 -2.01 -18.06
C ALA A 113 6.84 -2.45 -17.32
N LEU A 114 8.03 -2.12 -17.84
CA LEU A 114 9.31 -2.43 -17.20
C LEU A 114 9.46 -1.73 -15.84
N ARG A 115 9.04 -0.47 -15.73
CA ARG A 115 9.03 0.27 -14.46
C ARG A 115 8.11 -0.41 -13.46
N LEU A 116 6.87 -0.72 -13.85
CA LEU A 116 5.91 -1.42 -13.00
C LEU A 116 6.46 -2.75 -12.48
N VAL A 117 7.05 -3.57 -13.36
CA VAL A 117 7.67 -4.86 -12.98
C VAL A 117 8.83 -4.64 -11.99
N THR A 118 9.72 -3.69 -12.27
CA THR A 118 10.88 -3.39 -11.42
C THR A 118 10.45 -2.90 -10.04
N GLN A 119 9.50 -1.98 -10.00
CA GLN A 119 8.99 -1.38 -8.76
C GLN A 119 8.22 -2.41 -7.93
N THR A 120 7.39 -3.25 -8.58
CA THR A 120 6.71 -4.39 -7.96
C THR A 120 7.71 -5.36 -7.34
N TYR A 121 8.71 -5.80 -8.12
CA TYR A 121 9.75 -6.73 -7.64
C TYR A 121 10.56 -6.13 -6.48
N THR A 122 10.91 -4.84 -6.57
CA THR A 122 11.57 -4.11 -5.47
C THR A 122 10.69 -4.09 -4.22
N GLY A 123 9.39 -3.85 -4.38
CA GLY A 123 8.42 -3.89 -3.29
C GLY A 123 8.34 -5.27 -2.62
N CYS A 124 8.26 -6.35 -3.39
CA CYS A 124 8.28 -7.71 -2.85
C CYS A 124 9.58 -8.01 -2.07
N ARG A 125 10.74 -7.59 -2.59
CA ARG A 125 12.03 -7.73 -1.87
C ARG A 125 12.08 -6.95 -0.57
N LEU A 126 11.54 -5.73 -0.57
CA LEU A 126 11.41 -4.94 0.65
C LEU A 126 10.49 -5.63 1.65
N ALA A 127 9.38 -6.20 1.17
CA ALA A 127 8.46 -6.93 2.05
C ALA A 127 9.11 -8.16 2.69
N GLY A 128 9.87 -8.93 1.90
CA GLY A 128 10.65 -10.05 2.41
C GLY A 128 11.69 -9.67 3.47
N CYS A 129 12.17 -8.42 3.50
CA CYS A 129 13.06 -7.95 4.58
C CYS A 129 12.34 -7.79 5.93
N VAL A 130 11.03 -7.53 5.89
CA VAL A 130 10.16 -7.33 7.06
C VAL A 130 9.42 -8.64 7.42
N GLY A 131 9.63 -9.71 6.62
CA GLY A 131 8.97 -11.00 6.81
C GLY A 131 7.54 -11.06 6.30
N VAL A 132 7.11 -10.09 5.49
CA VAL A 132 5.79 -10.09 4.83
C VAL A 132 5.95 -10.59 3.41
N ARG A 133 4.98 -11.37 2.93
CA ARG A 133 4.90 -11.81 1.53
C ARG A 133 3.59 -11.30 0.96
N PHE A 134 3.66 -10.76 -0.25
CA PHE A 134 2.47 -10.44 -1.02
C PHE A 134 1.94 -11.71 -1.67
N ASP A 135 0.65 -11.97 -1.54
CA ASP A 135 -0.04 -13.05 -2.21
C ASP A 135 -0.46 -12.60 -3.62
N PRO A 136 0.03 -13.24 -4.71
CA PRO A 136 -0.36 -12.88 -6.07
C PRO A 136 -1.83 -13.20 -6.38
N ASP A 137 -2.45 -14.06 -5.59
CA ASP A 137 -3.83 -14.53 -5.75
C ASP A 137 -4.80 -13.78 -4.82
N ASP A 138 -4.28 -12.93 -3.90
CA ASP A 138 -5.10 -11.96 -3.17
C ASP A 138 -5.14 -10.62 -3.92
N PRO A 139 -6.31 -10.21 -4.45
CA PRO A 139 -6.44 -8.92 -5.14
C PRO A 139 -6.08 -7.72 -4.25
N ALA A 140 -6.16 -7.84 -2.91
CA ALA A 140 -5.82 -6.74 -2.01
C ALA A 140 -4.32 -6.45 -2.03
N ASP A 141 -3.52 -7.50 -2.10
CA ASP A 141 -2.06 -7.43 -2.15
C ASP A 141 -1.58 -6.89 -3.49
N VAL A 142 -2.17 -7.38 -4.58
CA VAL A 142 -1.92 -6.90 -5.93
C VAL A 142 -2.29 -5.42 -6.05
N TRP A 143 -3.46 -5.03 -5.54
CA TRP A 143 -3.94 -3.66 -5.59
C TRP A 143 -3.15 -2.71 -4.70
N ALA A 144 -2.85 -3.11 -3.46
CA ALA A 144 -2.04 -2.31 -2.55
C ALA A 144 -0.67 -2.03 -3.18
N LEU A 145 0.00 -3.05 -3.72
CA LEU A 145 1.28 -2.87 -4.37
C LEU A 145 1.17 -2.01 -5.63
N PHE A 146 0.15 -2.21 -6.46
CA PHE A 146 -0.13 -1.38 -7.62
C PHE A 146 -0.35 0.11 -7.25
N LYS A 147 -1.16 0.38 -6.22
CA LYS A 147 -1.44 1.75 -5.74
C LYS A 147 -0.22 2.41 -5.12
N LEU A 148 0.58 1.68 -4.35
CA LEU A 148 1.84 2.18 -3.80
C LEU A 148 2.82 2.56 -4.91
N VAL A 149 2.84 1.77 -5.98
CA VAL A 149 3.66 2.02 -7.16
C VAL A 149 3.19 3.26 -7.93
N GLN A 150 1.89 3.39 -8.20
CA GLN A 150 1.35 4.55 -8.92
C GLN A 150 1.35 5.86 -8.12
N GLY A 151 1.04 5.79 -6.82
CA GLY A 151 0.96 6.96 -5.95
C GLY A 151 2.30 7.66 -5.75
N ALA A 152 3.42 6.98 -6.02
CA ALA A 152 4.75 7.58 -5.95
C ALA A 152 5.08 8.49 -7.17
N GLU A 153 4.35 8.37 -8.28
CA GLU A 153 4.62 9.12 -9.51
C GLU A 153 3.86 10.47 -9.59
N HIS A 154 2.84 10.67 -8.77
CA HIS A 154 2.01 11.88 -8.79
C HIS A 154 2.31 12.79 -7.59
N ALA A 155 2.65 14.05 -7.85
CA ALA A 155 2.65 15.11 -6.83
C ALA A 155 1.18 15.43 -6.46
N PRO A 156 0.89 15.90 -5.24
CA PRO A 156 -0.49 16.08 -4.80
C PRO A 156 -1.13 17.28 -5.52
N GLU A 157 -1.82 17.04 -6.64
CA GLU A 157 -2.72 18.01 -7.28
C GLU A 157 -4.17 17.74 -6.85
N GLU A 158 -4.79 18.73 -6.20
CA GLU A 158 -6.22 18.87 -5.83
C GLU A 158 -6.97 17.55 -5.61
N HIS A 159 -6.95 17.09 -4.35
CA HIS A 159 -7.41 15.75 -3.99
C HIS A 159 -8.87 15.74 -3.54
N GLU A 160 -9.61 14.87 -4.21
CA GLU A 160 -10.91 14.33 -3.84
C GLU A 160 -11.00 13.98 -2.34
N HIS A 161 -12.15 14.25 -1.71
CA HIS A 161 -12.36 13.95 -0.30
C HIS A 161 -12.03 12.46 -0.01
N PRO A 162 -11.16 12.16 0.97
CA PRO A 162 -10.67 10.82 1.23
C PRO A 162 -11.81 9.82 1.46
N GLY A 163 -12.88 10.25 2.14
CA GLY A 163 -14.10 9.46 2.34
C GLY A 163 -14.74 9.03 1.03
N ALA A 164 -14.80 9.92 0.03
CA ALA A 164 -15.33 9.60 -1.30
C ALA A 164 -14.39 8.72 -2.14
N ALA A 165 -13.07 8.77 -1.90
CA ALA A 165 -12.11 7.87 -2.55
C ALA A 165 -12.19 6.45 -1.96
N LEU A 166 -12.33 6.33 -0.64
CA LEU A 166 -12.42 5.05 0.03
C LEU A 166 -13.82 4.44 -0.03
N ALA A 167 -14.89 5.23 0.09
CA ALA A 167 -16.26 4.77 -0.16
C ALA A 167 -16.46 4.36 -1.63
N ARG A 168 -15.77 5.01 -2.58
CA ARG A 168 -15.69 4.52 -3.95
C ARG A 168 -14.89 3.24 -4.03
N LEU A 169 -13.71 3.13 -3.43
CA LEU A 169 -12.98 1.84 -3.38
C LEU A 169 -13.76 0.72 -2.66
N ALA A 170 -14.64 1.05 -1.71
CA ALA A 170 -15.49 0.15 -0.95
C ALA A 170 -16.75 -0.28 -1.73
N ARG A 171 -17.32 0.65 -2.51
CA ARG A 171 -18.53 0.44 -3.32
C ARG A 171 -18.21 -0.02 -4.75
N THR A 172 -17.00 0.27 -5.24
CA THR A 172 -16.56 -0.14 -6.57
C THR A 172 -15.77 -1.44 -6.43
N ASP A 173 -16.36 -2.49 -6.95
CA ASP A 173 -15.60 -3.63 -7.43
C ASP A 173 -14.76 -3.12 -8.61
N LEU A 174 -13.53 -2.65 -8.38
CA LEU A 174 -12.59 -2.11 -9.38
C LEU A 174 -13.03 -0.95 -10.34
N GLU A 175 -14.32 -0.66 -10.51
CA GLU A 175 -14.91 0.13 -11.62
C GLU A 175 -14.62 1.64 -11.55
N GLY A 176 -14.58 2.24 -10.36
CA GLY A 176 -14.45 3.69 -10.20
C GLY A 176 -13.03 4.25 -10.30
N ALA A 177 -12.00 3.40 -10.33
CA ALA A 177 -10.60 3.82 -10.31
C ALA A 177 -9.94 3.86 -11.71
N THR A 178 -10.62 3.38 -12.75
CA THR A 178 -10.07 3.04 -14.07
C THR A 178 -10.37 4.09 -15.16
N GLN A 179 -11.42 4.91 -15.01
CA GLN A 179 -11.86 5.87 -16.05
C GLN A 179 -10.89 7.03 -16.34
N GLY A 180 -9.71 7.10 -15.72
CA GLY A 180 -8.72 8.14 -15.97
C GLY A 180 -7.34 7.66 -16.41
N LEU A 181 -7.08 6.35 -16.48
CA LEU A 181 -5.71 5.83 -16.43
C LEU A 181 -4.96 5.99 -17.75
N ALA A 182 -5.61 5.75 -18.89
CA ALA A 182 -5.06 6.06 -20.20
C ALA A 182 -4.88 7.58 -20.41
N ALA A 183 -5.86 8.40 -20.00
CA ALA A 183 -5.75 9.85 -20.10
C ALA A 183 -4.66 10.43 -19.17
N ARG A 184 -4.39 9.81 -18.01
CA ARG A 184 -3.34 10.23 -17.06
C ARG A 184 -1.94 9.76 -17.46
N LEU A 185 -1.79 8.51 -17.91
CA LEU A 185 -0.52 7.98 -18.42
C LEU A 185 -0.09 8.66 -19.73
N PHE A 186 -1.04 8.95 -20.63
CA PHE A 186 -0.75 9.59 -21.92
C PHE A 186 -0.85 11.12 -21.89
N GLY A 187 -1.68 11.72 -21.02
CA GLY A 187 -1.93 13.18 -20.99
C GLY A 187 -0.85 14.00 -20.27
N GLY A 188 -0.27 13.48 -19.18
CA GLY A 188 0.77 14.21 -18.43
C GLY A 188 2.19 14.11 -19.04
N SER A 189 2.47 13.02 -19.76
CA SER A 189 3.81 12.71 -20.30
C SER A 189 4.08 13.34 -21.67
N LEU A 190 3.04 13.60 -22.46
CA LEU A 190 3.17 14.27 -23.77
C LEU A 190 3.47 15.77 -23.63
N ALA A 191 3.00 16.43 -22.57
CA ALA A 191 3.18 17.88 -22.41
C ALA A 191 4.62 18.30 -21.99
N ARG A 192 5.39 17.43 -21.32
CA ARG A 192 6.75 17.76 -20.84
C ARG A 192 7.89 17.22 -21.70
N SER A 193 7.60 16.39 -22.71
CA SER A 193 8.63 15.72 -23.53
C SER A 193 9.08 16.51 -24.77
N PHE A 194 8.65 17.76 -24.94
CA PHE A 194 8.95 18.58 -26.14
C PHE A 194 10.24 19.43 -26.03
N ILE A 195 11.22 19.06 -25.20
CA ILE A 195 12.56 19.70 -25.17
C ILE A 195 13.66 18.61 -25.28
N PRO A 196 14.34 18.43 -26.44
CA PRO A 196 14.99 17.16 -26.78
C PRO A 196 16.32 16.82 -26.10
N PHE A 197 16.91 17.67 -25.25
CA PHE A 197 18.25 17.39 -24.69
C PHE A 197 18.42 17.60 -23.18
N VAL A 198 17.43 18.15 -22.48
CA VAL A 198 17.44 18.29 -21.01
C VAL A 198 16.74 17.09 -20.32
N GLY A 199 15.91 16.34 -21.07
CA GLY A 199 15.05 15.29 -20.55
C GLY A 199 15.76 14.01 -20.09
N ILE A 200 16.90 13.60 -20.67
CA ILE A 200 17.51 12.28 -20.38
C ILE A 200 18.23 12.28 -19.01
N VAL A 201 18.92 13.36 -18.65
CA VAL A 201 19.60 13.50 -17.35
C VAL A 201 18.59 13.84 -16.25
N ALA A 202 17.61 14.71 -16.54
CA ALA A 202 16.53 15.02 -15.60
C ALA A 202 15.67 13.78 -15.30
N SER A 203 15.33 12.97 -16.32
CA SER A 203 14.57 11.72 -16.20
C SER A 203 15.27 10.68 -15.31
N SER A 204 16.60 10.59 -15.39
CA SER A 204 17.36 9.65 -14.56
C SER A 204 17.33 10.02 -13.07
N VAL A 205 17.45 11.31 -12.76
CA VAL A 205 17.39 11.81 -11.36
C VAL A 205 15.97 11.77 -10.83
N THR A 206 14.95 12.12 -11.63
CA THR A 206 13.55 12.02 -11.22
C THR A 206 13.13 10.58 -11.03
N ASN A 207 13.55 9.65 -11.91
CA ASN A 207 13.30 8.22 -11.73
C ASN A 207 13.99 7.67 -10.48
N TYR A 208 15.23 8.09 -10.19
CA TYR A 208 15.93 7.70 -8.96
C TYR A 208 15.18 8.19 -7.71
N LEU A 209 14.75 9.45 -7.70
CA LEU A 209 14.01 10.03 -6.57
C LEU A 209 12.62 9.41 -6.42
N ALA A 210 11.90 9.20 -7.52
CA ALA A 210 10.59 8.53 -7.53
C ALA A 210 10.70 7.10 -7.00
N THR A 211 11.67 6.32 -7.47
CA THR A 211 11.90 4.94 -7.00
C THR A 211 12.32 4.90 -5.53
N ARG A 212 13.13 5.87 -5.08
CA ARG A 212 13.49 6.00 -3.67
C ARG A 212 12.29 6.33 -2.80
N ARG A 213 11.43 7.26 -3.23
CA ARG A 213 10.18 7.59 -2.52
C ARG A 213 9.24 6.40 -2.49
N LEU A 214 9.04 5.74 -3.63
CA LEU A 214 8.22 4.54 -3.76
C LEU A 214 8.64 3.48 -2.76
N GLY A 215 9.92 3.11 -2.73
CA GLY A 215 10.32 2.06 -1.79
C GLY A 215 10.36 2.52 -0.33
N GLN A 216 10.40 3.83 -0.03
CA GLN A 216 10.10 4.31 1.33
C GLN A 216 8.61 4.13 1.67
N THR A 217 7.71 4.46 0.75
CA THR A 217 6.26 4.25 0.91
C THR A 217 5.92 2.78 1.06
N VAL A 218 6.47 1.91 0.20
CA VAL A 218 6.27 0.45 0.29
C VAL A 218 6.83 -0.09 1.60
N LEU A 219 8.03 0.35 2.01
CA LEU A 219 8.59 -0.08 3.29
C LEU A 219 7.68 0.33 4.46
N ARG A 220 7.14 1.56 4.46
CA ARG A 220 6.17 1.99 5.47
C ARG A 220 4.92 1.12 5.45
N TYR A 221 4.28 0.97 4.29
CA TYR A 221 3.10 0.11 4.16
C TYR A 221 3.35 -1.32 4.67
N VAL A 222 4.46 -1.95 4.29
CA VAL A 222 4.73 -3.33 4.71
C VAL A 222 4.98 -3.42 6.22
N ARG A 223 5.64 -2.42 6.81
CA ARG A 223 5.78 -2.34 8.28
C ARG A 223 4.43 -2.20 8.96
N TYR A 224 3.53 -1.41 8.39
CA TYR A 224 2.19 -1.21 8.93
C TYR A 224 1.45 -2.54 8.89
N ARG A 225 1.43 -3.19 7.73
CA ARG A 225 0.84 -4.50 7.54
C ARG A 225 1.43 -5.54 8.50
N ALA A 226 2.75 -5.63 8.63
CA ALA A 226 3.40 -6.57 9.56
C ALA A 226 2.98 -6.34 11.02
N ALA A 227 2.85 -5.07 11.43
CA ALA A 227 2.42 -4.73 12.78
C ALA A 227 0.93 -5.09 13.00
N PHE A 228 0.10 -4.85 11.99
CA PHE A 228 -1.33 -5.13 12.04
C PHE A 228 -1.66 -6.61 11.92
N ASP A 229 -1.03 -7.38 11.04
CA ASP A 229 -1.28 -8.82 10.85
C ASP A 229 -1.18 -9.59 12.19
N ARG A 230 -0.28 -9.17 13.09
CA ARG A 230 -0.13 -9.74 14.43
C ARG A 230 -1.30 -9.46 15.37
N VAL A 231 -1.93 -8.29 15.24
CA VAL A 231 -3.06 -7.91 16.11
C VAL A 231 -4.38 -8.35 15.50
N LEU A 232 -4.52 -8.29 14.18
CA LEU A 232 -5.74 -8.69 13.47
C LEU A 232 -5.95 -10.18 13.36
N SER A 233 -4.91 -10.98 13.59
CA SER A 233 -5.06 -12.43 13.78
C SER A 233 -5.72 -12.80 15.11
N ASP A 234 -5.94 -11.84 16.02
CA ASP A 234 -6.69 -12.05 17.24
C ASP A 234 -8.19 -12.21 16.95
N GLU A 235 -8.69 -13.44 17.08
CA GLU A 235 -10.10 -13.78 16.84
C GLU A 235 -11.08 -12.95 17.69
N ARG A 236 -10.63 -12.43 18.84
CA ARG A 236 -11.44 -11.56 19.70
C ARG A 236 -11.85 -10.26 19.01
N LEU A 237 -11.11 -9.83 17.99
CA LEU A 237 -11.42 -8.62 17.22
C LEU A 237 -12.47 -8.84 16.14
N LEU A 238 -12.73 -10.09 15.71
CA LEU A 238 -13.66 -10.39 14.62
C LEU A 238 -15.02 -9.68 14.78
N PRO A 239 -15.69 -9.69 15.96
CA PRO A 239 -17.00 -9.07 16.12
C PRO A 239 -17.00 -7.54 16.12
N VAL A 240 -15.82 -6.91 16.17
CA VAL A 240 -15.64 -5.45 16.30
C VAL A 240 -14.71 -4.87 15.24
N LYS A 241 -14.42 -5.62 14.18
CA LYS A 241 -13.55 -5.18 13.07
C LYS A 241 -14.07 -3.92 12.39
N ASP A 242 -15.39 -3.79 12.28
CA ASP A 242 -16.05 -2.62 11.71
C ASP A 242 -15.73 -1.33 12.49
N ARG A 243 -15.85 -1.37 13.82
CA ARG A 243 -15.52 -0.27 14.72
C ARG A 243 -14.02 0.01 14.76
N LEU A 244 -13.19 -1.03 14.60
CA LEU A 244 -11.75 -0.87 14.53
C LEU A 244 -11.35 -0.15 13.25
N PHE A 245 -11.95 -0.54 12.12
CA PHE A 245 -11.77 0.13 10.84
C PHE A 245 -12.12 1.63 10.94
N GLU A 246 -13.24 1.99 11.55
CA GLU A 246 -13.59 3.40 11.83
C GLU A 246 -12.55 4.11 12.70
N GLY A 247 -12.08 3.45 13.75
CA GLY A 247 -11.06 4.02 14.63
C GLY A 247 -9.75 4.32 13.89
N LEU A 248 -9.33 3.41 13.01
CA LEU A 248 -8.15 3.61 12.16
C LEU A 248 -8.38 4.71 11.13
N TRP A 249 -9.58 4.79 10.56
CA TRP A 249 -9.97 5.90 9.69
C TRP A 249 -9.79 7.26 10.38
N PHE A 250 -10.38 7.43 11.57
CA PHE A 250 -10.29 8.69 12.31
C PHE A 250 -8.87 9.03 12.76
N LEU A 251 -8.04 8.03 13.03
CA LEU A 251 -6.62 8.22 13.33
C LEU A 251 -5.88 8.75 12.09
N PHE A 252 -5.97 8.06 10.96
CA PHE A 252 -5.25 8.43 9.75
C PHE A 252 -5.75 9.76 9.15
N GLU A 253 -7.04 10.05 9.25
CA GLU A 253 -7.60 11.34 8.81
C GLU A 253 -7.35 12.48 9.81
N ALA A 254 -6.79 12.24 11.00
CA ALA A 254 -6.65 13.25 12.05
C ALA A 254 -5.90 14.50 11.59
N ASP A 255 -4.91 14.33 10.71
CA ASP A 255 -4.10 15.41 10.15
C ASP A 255 -4.71 16.03 8.87
N GLY A 256 -5.87 15.54 8.44
CA GLY A 256 -6.66 16.04 7.30
C GLY A 256 -6.34 15.40 5.96
N TRP A 257 -5.43 14.43 5.91
CA TRP A 257 -4.98 13.80 4.67
C TRP A 257 -4.61 12.34 4.92
N LEU A 258 -5.16 11.43 4.12
CA LEU A 258 -4.73 10.02 4.11
C LEU A 258 -3.51 9.84 3.21
N ARG A 259 -2.47 9.21 3.74
CA ARG A 259 -1.31 8.81 2.95
C ARG A 259 -1.61 7.58 2.09
N PRO A 260 -0.87 7.34 1.01
CA PRO A 260 -1.04 6.15 0.18
C PRO A 260 -0.94 4.85 0.97
N GLU A 261 0.01 4.78 1.91
CA GLU A 261 0.23 3.62 2.78
C GLU A 261 -0.93 3.37 3.76
N GLU A 262 -1.53 4.42 4.31
CA GLU A 262 -2.70 4.34 5.20
C GLU A 262 -3.96 3.94 4.42
N THR A 263 -4.14 4.52 3.23
CA THR A 263 -5.23 4.14 2.31
C THR A 263 -5.14 2.67 1.92
N ALA A 264 -3.95 2.19 1.55
CA ALA A 264 -3.73 0.80 1.18
C ALA A 264 -4.00 -0.14 2.36
N LEU A 265 -3.61 0.26 3.56
CA LEU A 265 -3.90 -0.50 4.77
C LEU A 265 -5.41 -0.56 5.06
N LEU A 266 -6.09 0.58 5.08
CA LEU A 266 -7.55 0.65 5.28
C LEU A 266 -8.30 -0.21 4.26
N PHE A 267 -7.84 -0.24 3.01
CA PHE A 267 -8.41 -1.10 1.98
C PHE A 267 -8.26 -2.59 2.31
N THR A 268 -7.07 -3.04 2.71
CA THR A 268 -6.83 -4.41 3.17
C THR A 268 -7.75 -4.77 4.36
N PHE A 269 -7.93 -3.83 5.29
CA PHE A 269 -8.81 -4.00 6.44
C PHE A 269 -10.28 -4.13 6.07
N LEU A 270 -10.77 -3.25 5.19
CA LEU A 270 -12.16 -3.20 4.78
C LEU A 270 -12.63 -4.51 4.13
N ARG A 271 -11.73 -5.25 3.47
CA ARG A 271 -12.06 -6.57 2.91
C ARG A 271 -12.20 -7.67 3.97
N GLY A 272 -11.55 -7.52 5.12
CA GLY A 272 -11.70 -8.43 6.26
C GLY A 272 -12.92 -8.14 7.13
N CYS A 273 -13.73 -7.18 6.70
CA CYS A 273 -14.88 -6.60 7.37
C CYS A 273 -16.17 -7.11 6.67
N GLU A 274 -17.25 -7.34 7.42
CA GLU A 274 -18.50 -7.87 6.86
C GLU A 274 -19.13 -6.92 5.82
N THR A 275 -19.76 -7.47 4.78
CA THR A 275 -20.27 -6.75 3.60
C THR A 275 -21.24 -5.60 3.93
N ASP A 276 -21.95 -5.69 5.06
CA ASP A 276 -22.91 -4.68 5.53
C ASP A 276 -22.27 -3.35 5.94
N ILE A 277 -20.93 -3.28 6.06
CA ILE A 277 -20.21 -2.06 6.45
C ILE A 277 -20.30 -0.96 5.38
N SER A 278 -20.55 -1.33 4.12
CA SER A 278 -20.69 -0.37 3.01
C SER A 278 -21.94 0.53 3.14
N ILE A 279 -22.96 0.09 3.88
CA ILE A 279 -24.21 0.82 4.08
C ILE A 279 -24.00 1.87 5.18
N GLY A 280 -24.15 3.14 4.82
CA GLY A 280 -24.03 4.25 5.76
C GLY A 280 -22.59 4.55 6.19
N LEU A 281 -21.59 4.03 5.47
CA LEU A 281 -20.17 4.21 5.81
C LEU A 281 -19.80 5.69 5.82
N ASP A 282 -20.30 6.48 4.86
CA ASP A 282 -20.01 7.91 4.76
C ASP A 282 -20.49 8.66 6.02
N GLU A 283 -21.70 8.38 6.49
CA GLU A 283 -22.24 8.98 7.72
C GLU A 283 -21.47 8.50 8.96
N ARG A 284 -21.10 7.22 9.03
CA ARG A 284 -20.34 6.65 10.15
C ARG A 284 -18.94 7.27 10.23
N LEU A 285 -18.26 7.44 9.09
CA LEU A 285 -16.92 8.03 9.00
C LEU A 285 -16.92 9.56 9.15
N ALA A 286 -18.09 10.21 9.12
CA ALA A 286 -18.23 11.64 9.42
C ALA A 286 -18.43 11.93 10.93
N ASP A 287 -18.63 10.90 11.78
CA ASP A 287 -19.02 11.06 13.18
C ASP A 287 -18.02 10.43 14.18
N PRO A 288 -16.88 11.09 14.46
CA PRO A 288 -15.89 10.60 15.44
C PRO A 288 -16.43 10.59 16.88
N ILE A 289 -17.45 11.42 17.18
CA ILE A 289 -18.04 11.50 18.53
C ILE A 289 -18.94 10.29 18.76
N GLY A 290 -19.83 9.99 17.81
CA GLY A 290 -20.66 8.80 17.85
C GLY A 290 -19.86 7.51 17.78
N TRP A 291 -18.72 7.49 17.09
CA TRP A 291 -17.79 6.35 17.18
C TRP A 291 -17.32 6.11 18.62
N CYS A 292 -16.84 7.14 19.31
CA CYS A 292 -16.37 7.02 20.69
C CYS A 292 -17.48 6.49 21.62
N SER A 293 -18.73 6.94 21.45
CA SER A 293 -19.84 6.47 22.31
C SER A 293 -20.18 4.99 22.09
N ARG A 294 -20.04 4.49 20.86
CA ARG A 294 -20.24 3.07 20.51
C ARG A 294 -19.13 2.13 21.00
N LEU A 295 -17.99 2.66 21.46
CA LEU A 295 -16.90 1.83 21.98
C LEU A 295 -17.25 1.14 23.31
N GLY A 296 -18.24 1.64 24.06
CA GLY A 296 -18.73 0.99 25.28
C GLY A 296 -19.28 -0.43 25.03
N ASP A 297 -19.80 -0.67 23.81
CA ASP A 297 -20.37 -1.94 23.38
C ASP A 297 -19.31 -2.98 23.00
N VAL A 298 -18.03 -2.60 22.92
CA VAL A 298 -16.94 -3.54 22.60
C VAL A 298 -16.84 -4.59 23.72
N PRO A 299 -16.94 -5.90 23.39
CA PRO A 299 -16.86 -6.97 24.37
C PRO A 299 -15.59 -6.87 25.20
N ALA A 300 -15.71 -7.11 26.51
CA ALA A 300 -14.57 -7.08 27.43
C ALA A 300 -13.29 -7.76 26.90
N PRO A 301 -13.32 -9.00 26.35
CA PRO A 301 -12.12 -9.65 25.85
C PRO A 301 -11.46 -8.94 24.65
N ALA A 302 -12.21 -8.14 23.90
CA ALA A 302 -11.73 -7.44 22.70
C ALA A 302 -11.15 -6.04 23.00
N ARG A 303 -11.44 -5.44 24.16
CA ARG A 303 -11.09 -4.05 24.47
C ARG A 303 -9.60 -3.76 24.43
N ALA A 304 -8.78 -4.62 25.03
CA ALA A 304 -7.33 -4.44 25.03
C ALA A 304 -6.69 -4.68 23.65
N PRO A 305 -7.00 -5.78 22.93
CA PRO A 305 -6.56 -5.95 21.54
C PRO A 305 -6.98 -4.79 20.63
N PHE A 306 -8.22 -4.31 20.79
CA PHE A 306 -8.78 -3.22 19.98
C PHE A 306 -8.00 -1.93 20.21
N TYR A 307 -7.80 -1.58 21.48
CA TYR A 307 -7.03 -0.41 21.83
C TYR A 307 -5.58 -0.52 21.36
N HIS A 308 -4.99 -1.70 21.45
CA HIS A 308 -3.63 -1.94 20.98
C HIS A 308 -3.50 -1.75 19.47
N ALA A 309 -4.48 -2.20 18.68
CA ALA A 309 -4.51 -1.94 17.24
C ALA A 309 -4.53 -0.43 16.92
N LEU A 310 -5.28 0.36 17.70
CA LEU A 310 -5.30 1.82 17.56
C LEU A 310 -3.95 2.46 17.90
N GLU A 311 -3.27 2.00 18.96
CA GLU A 311 -1.92 2.47 19.28
C GLU A 311 -0.93 2.16 18.15
N ILE A 312 -1.02 0.96 17.55
CA ILE A 312 -0.20 0.60 16.39
C ILE A 312 -0.46 1.61 15.27
N GLY A 313 -1.73 1.87 14.92
CA GLY A 313 -2.11 2.85 13.91
C GLY A 313 -1.52 4.25 14.16
N ALA A 314 -1.52 4.73 15.39
CA ALA A 314 -0.94 6.04 15.73
C ALA A 314 0.60 6.07 15.76
N THR A 315 1.26 4.91 15.85
CA THR A 315 2.75 4.82 15.91
C THR A 315 3.40 4.61 14.55
N VAL A 316 2.58 4.19 13.61
CA VAL A 316 2.91 3.75 12.27
C VAL A 316 3.68 4.86 11.52
N ASP A 317 3.24 6.10 11.66
CA ASP A 317 3.85 7.29 11.08
C ASP A 317 5.11 7.80 11.82
N GLU A 318 5.61 7.05 12.80
CA GLU A 318 6.73 7.39 13.70
C GLU A 318 6.50 8.68 14.51
N ARG A 319 5.27 9.20 14.49
CA ARG A 319 4.83 10.39 15.21
C ARG A 319 3.33 10.26 15.45
N ALA A 320 2.91 10.49 16.70
CA ALA A 320 1.49 10.66 17.02
C ALA A 320 1.19 12.15 17.23
N SER A 321 0.35 12.72 16.37
CA SER A 321 -0.14 14.09 16.43
C SER A 321 -0.97 14.33 17.69
N LEU A 322 -1.15 15.60 18.08
CA LEU A 322 -1.97 15.94 19.25
C LEU A 322 -3.44 15.49 19.07
N ARG A 323 -3.92 15.43 17.82
CA ARG A 323 -5.28 14.98 17.52
C ARG A 323 -5.40 13.47 17.71
N GLU A 324 -4.45 12.70 17.18
CA GLU A 324 -4.39 11.25 17.35
C GLU A 324 -4.29 10.88 18.83
N ARG A 325 -3.42 11.55 19.60
CA ARG A 325 -3.30 11.33 21.05
C ARG A 325 -4.60 11.59 21.80
N LYS A 326 -5.31 12.67 21.45
CA LYS A 326 -6.63 12.98 22.05
C LYS A 326 -7.67 11.93 21.68
N LEU A 327 -7.65 11.45 20.44
CA LEU A 327 -8.54 10.38 19.99
C LEU A 327 -8.24 9.07 20.75
N LEU A 328 -6.97 8.69 20.88
CA LEU A 328 -6.55 7.54 21.66
C LEU A 328 -6.92 7.66 23.14
N ALA A 329 -6.78 8.84 23.76
CA ALA A 329 -7.17 9.03 25.15
C ALA A 329 -8.68 8.83 25.35
N ARG A 330 -9.51 9.34 24.43
CA ARG A 330 -10.97 9.14 24.45
C ARG A 330 -11.37 7.69 24.19
N ALA A 331 -10.72 7.05 23.23
CA ALA A 331 -10.94 5.64 22.94
C ALA A 331 -10.57 4.77 24.15
N ALA A 332 -9.48 5.11 24.85
CA ALA A 332 -9.07 4.41 26.07
C ALA A 332 -10.14 4.50 27.16
N GLU A 333 -10.62 5.72 27.42
CA GLU A 333 -11.68 5.98 28.38
C GLU A 333 -12.95 5.20 28.06
N ALA A 334 -13.43 5.26 26.81
CA ALA A 334 -14.64 4.58 26.37
C ALA A 334 -14.52 3.05 26.45
N LEU A 335 -13.34 2.49 26.16
CA LEU A 335 -13.04 1.07 26.30
C LEU A 335 -12.71 0.67 27.75
N SER A 336 -12.72 1.60 28.71
CA SER A 336 -12.30 1.35 30.09
C SER A 336 -10.88 0.76 30.19
N VAL A 337 -9.98 1.21 29.32
CA VAL A 337 -8.54 0.88 29.33
C VAL A 337 -7.74 2.13 29.67
N ARG A 338 -6.51 1.95 30.16
CA ARG A 338 -5.65 3.07 30.54
C ARG A 338 -4.87 3.55 29.33
N PHE A 339 -4.97 4.85 29.02
CA PHE A 339 -4.02 5.49 28.13
C PHE A 339 -2.64 5.60 28.82
N ASP A 340 -1.61 5.07 28.18
CA ASP A 340 -0.22 5.16 28.62
C ASP A 340 0.61 5.89 27.56
N GLU A 341 0.75 7.20 27.73
CA GLU A 341 1.55 8.05 26.84
C GLU A 341 3.02 7.60 26.79
N ALA A 342 3.59 7.13 27.91
CA ALA A 342 4.96 6.66 27.94
C ALA A 342 5.14 5.38 27.11
N ARG A 343 4.12 4.53 27.02
CA ARG A 343 4.11 3.35 26.16
C ARG A 343 4.01 3.73 24.69
N LEU A 344 3.09 4.63 24.33
CA LEU A 344 2.97 5.16 22.97
C LEU A 344 4.31 5.74 22.48
N GLU A 345 4.99 6.51 23.33
CA GLU A 345 6.32 7.07 23.06
C GLU A 345 7.41 5.99 22.89
N ARG A 346 7.34 4.88 23.62
CA ARG A 346 8.25 3.73 23.41
C ARG A 346 7.98 3.07 22.06
N MET A 347 6.72 2.85 21.70
CA MET A 347 6.33 2.27 20.41
C MET A 347 6.80 3.16 19.25
N ILE A 348 6.61 4.48 19.33
CA ILE A 348 7.10 5.45 18.34
C ILE A 348 8.62 5.37 18.17
N ARG A 349 9.37 5.41 19.29
CA ARG A 349 10.85 5.33 19.24
C ARG A 349 11.33 4.00 18.67
N GLU A 350 10.66 2.91 19.01
CA GLU A 350 11.02 1.61 18.48
C GLU A 350 10.74 1.51 16.98
N MET A 351 9.57 1.98 16.53
CA MET A 351 9.24 2.05 15.10
C MET A 351 10.28 2.86 14.33
N HIS A 352 10.67 4.02 14.87
CA HIS A 352 11.72 4.86 14.28
C HIS A 352 13.09 4.18 14.21
N THR A 353 13.48 3.47 15.27
CA THR A 353 14.83 2.90 15.40
C THR A 353 14.99 1.58 14.67
N ARG A 354 14.01 0.68 14.84
CA ARG A 354 14.05 -0.70 14.33
C ARG A 354 13.28 -0.86 13.02
N GLY A 355 12.29 0.00 12.78
CA GLY A 355 11.37 -0.14 11.65
C GLY A 355 10.17 -1.05 11.95
N MET A 356 10.14 -1.72 13.10
CA MET A 356 9.07 -2.62 13.50
C MET A 356 8.93 -2.61 15.02
N LEU A 357 7.72 -2.90 15.51
CA LEU A 357 7.48 -3.16 16.93
C LEU A 357 7.99 -4.54 17.33
N SER A 358 8.65 -4.58 18.48
CA SER A 358 9.09 -5.84 19.09
C SER A 358 7.90 -6.66 19.58
N PRO A 359 7.99 -8.01 19.52
CA PRO A 359 6.98 -8.88 20.10
C PRO A 359 6.70 -8.58 21.57
N GLU A 360 7.71 -8.15 22.32
CA GLU A 360 7.58 -7.80 23.74
C GLU A 360 6.68 -6.56 23.94
N LEU A 361 6.88 -5.49 23.17
CA LEU A 361 6.05 -4.27 23.26
C LEU A 361 4.63 -4.49 22.70
N SER A 362 4.48 -5.41 21.74
CA SER A 362 3.17 -5.90 21.29
C SER A 362 2.44 -6.71 22.38
N ALA A 363 3.16 -7.58 23.11
CA ALA A 363 2.58 -8.43 24.14
C ALA A 363 2.32 -7.72 25.48
N GLU A 364 3.07 -6.67 25.79
CA GLU A 364 2.94 -5.89 27.05
C GLU A 364 1.53 -5.28 27.20
N GLY A 365 0.91 -4.85 26.10
CA GLY A 365 -0.45 -4.28 26.11
C GLY A 365 -1.54 -5.30 26.47
N LEU A 366 -1.37 -6.55 26.05
CA LEU A 366 -2.32 -7.63 26.29
C LEU A 366 -2.18 -8.17 27.73
N THR A 367 -0.94 -8.34 28.20
CA THR A 367 -0.64 -8.93 29.52
C THR A 367 -0.95 -8.01 30.70
N GLN A 368 -0.73 -6.69 30.58
CA GLN A 368 -1.07 -5.74 31.65
C GLN A 368 -2.59 -5.70 31.94
N TRP A 369 -3.42 -6.02 30.95
CA TRP A 369 -4.87 -6.09 31.09
C TRP A 369 -5.34 -7.42 31.71
N GLU A 370 -4.82 -8.56 31.25
CA GLU A 370 -5.13 -9.89 31.81
C GLU A 370 -4.72 -10.05 33.28
N ALA A 371 -3.68 -9.36 33.70
CA ALA A 371 -3.25 -9.32 35.10
C ALA A 371 -4.21 -8.53 36.01
N ARG A 372 -5.03 -7.62 35.46
CA ARG A 372 -6.00 -6.80 36.21
C ARG A 372 -7.42 -7.32 36.14
N GLY A 373 -7.85 -7.90 35.02
CA GLY A 373 -9.14 -8.59 34.94
C GLY A 373 -9.28 -9.69 36.00
N ARG A 374 -8.18 -10.39 36.30
CA ARG A 374 -8.09 -11.37 37.40
C ARG A 374 -8.08 -10.80 38.82
N LYS A 375 -7.88 -9.49 39.00
CA LYS A 375 -7.93 -8.82 40.31
C LYS A 375 -9.25 -8.11 40.57
N ALA A 376 -10.07 -7.91 39.53
CA ALA A 376 -11.36 -7.22 39.61
C ALA A 376 -12.56 -8.19 39.55
N ALA A 377 -12.33 -9.44 39.13
CA ALA A 377 -13.19 -10.60 39.40
C ALA A 377 -12.75 -11.25 40.70
#